data_AF-A0A8J3UWU3-F1
#
_entry.id   AF-A0A8J3UWU3-F1
#
_cell.length_a   1.000
_cell.length_b   1.000
_cell.length_c   1.000
_cell.angle_alpha   90.00
_cell.angle_beta   90.00
_cell.angle_gamma   90.00
#
_symmetry.space_group_name_H-M   'P 1'
#
loop_
_entity.id
_entity.type
_entity.pdbx_description
1 polymer ?
#
loop_
_entity_poly.entity_id
_entity_poly.type
_entity_poly.pdbx_seq_one_letter_code
_entity_poly.pdbx_strand_id
1 'polypeptide(L)'
;MSGDRKARITITVDPDVVEYAEHLVASGKASSVAAVFNDAIADKRLADQRALALLRERARQADPARVARMMAHVNRQLAEQGFPEASGE
;
A
#
# COMPACT_ATOMS: atom_id res chain seq x y z
N MET A 1 -24.13 26.05 -4.18
CA MET A 1 -23.49 24.90 -4.87
C MET A 1 -22.02 25.27 -5.11
N SER A 2 -21.15 25.05 -4.13
CA SER A 2 -19.71 25.25 -4.37
C SER A 2 -19.21 24.07 -5.17
N GLY A 3 -19.08 24.26 -6.49
CA GLY A 3 -18.47 23.28 -7.37
C GLY A 3 -17.04 23.04 -6.89
N ASP A 4 -16.78 21.83 -6.43
CA ASP A 4 -15.46 21.36 -6.03
C ASP A 4 -14.53 21.45 -7.25
N ARG A 5 -13.81 22.56 -7.34
CA ARG A 5 -13.08 22.92 -8.55
C ARG A 5 -11.78 22.11 -8.53
N LYS A 6 -11.66 21.16 -9.47
CA LYS A 6 -10.46 20.31 -9.60
C LYS A 6 -9.20 21.18 -9.63
N ALA A 7 -8.25 20.91 -8.74
CA ALA A 7 -6.96 21.58 -8.75
C ALA A 7 -6.18 21.17 -10.01
N ARG A 8 -5.62 22.14 -10.74
CA ARG A 8 -4.77 21.87 -11.89
C ARG A 8 -3.35 21.63 -11.41
N ILE A 9 -2.83 20.45 -11.72
CA ILE A 9 -1.43 20.08 -11.46
C ILE A 9 -0.75 19.72 -12.78
N THR A 10 0.57 19.94 -12.85
CA THR A 10 1.41 19.48 -13.94
C THR A 10 2.34 18.42 -13.37
N ILE A 11 2.35 17.23 -13.98
CA ILE A 11 3.21 16.12 -13.59
C ILE A 11 3.94 15.59 -14.82
N THR A 12 5.13 15.06 -14.61
CA THR A 12 5.84 14.28 -15.63
C THR A 12 5.50 12.82 -15.41
N VAL A 13 5.14 12.12 -16.48
CA VAL A 13 4.76 10.71 -16.45
C VAL A 13 5.53 9.99 -17.54
N ASP A 14 5.85 8.72 -17.30
CA ASP A 14 6.50 7.87 -18.29
C ASP A 14 5.67 7.78 -19.58
N PRO A 15 6.31 7.78 -20.76
CA PRO A 15 5.63 7.82 -22.04
C PRO A 15 4.66 6.65 -22.24
N ASP A 16 5.05 5.43 -21.83
CA ASP A 16 4.24 4.22 -21.96
C ASP A 16 2.93 4.31 -21.17
N VAL A 17 2.94 5.01 -20.03
CA VAL A 17 1.74 5.23 -19.20
C VAL A 17 0.79 6.23 -19.86
N VAL A 18 1.34 7.25 -20.53
CA VAL A 18 0.55 8.22 -21.29
C VAL A 18 -0.11 7.53 -22.49
N GLU A 19 0.65 6.73 -23.24
CA GLU A 19 0.12 5.97 -24.39
C GLU A 19 -1.02 5.04 -23.96
N TYR A 20 -0.85 4.34 -22.83
CA TYR A 20 -1.91 3.50 -22.29
C TYR A 20 -3.16 4.30 -21.90
N ALA A 21 -3.01 5.45 -21.25
CA ALA A 21 -4.12 6.30 -20.86
C ALA A 21 -4.87 6.85 -22.10
N GLU A 22 -4.13 7.24 -23.14
CA GLU A 22 -4.70 7.67 -24.42
C GLU A 22 -5.47 6.53 -25.11
N HIS A 23 -4.92 5.32 -25.11
CA HIS A 23 -5.61 4.14 -25.63
C HIS A 23 -6.91 3.83 -24.87
N LEU A 24 -6.94 4.01 -23.54
CA LEU A 24 -8.17 3.87 -22.74
C LEU A 24 -9.23 4.91 -23.11
N VAL A 25 -8.82 6.14 -23.41
CA VAL A 25 -9.74 7.18 -23.89
C VAL A 25 -10.24 6.86 -25.29
N ALA A 26 -9.33 6.48 -26.20
CA ALA A 26 -9.66 6.13 -27.58
C ALA A 26 -10.61 4.93 -27.68
N SER A 27 -10.46 3.95 -26.78
CA SER A 27 -11.36 2.79 -26.67
C SER A 27 -12.68 3.08 -25.94
N GLY A 28 -12.91 4.33 -25.52
CA GLY A 28 -14.13 4.75 -24.80
C GLY A 28 -14.23 4.22 -23.36
N LYS A 29 -13.16 3.62 -22.83
CA LYS A 29 -13.10 3.11 -21.45
C LYS A 29 -12.91 4.23 -20.42
N ALA A 30 -12.42 5.39 -20.85
CA ALA A 30 -12.26 6.56 -20.00
C ALA A 30 -12.71 7.83 -20.72
N SER A 31 -13.24 8.79 -19.97
CA SER A 31 -13.70 10.08 -20.50
C SER A 31 -12.58 11.07 -20.80
N SER A 32 -11.42 10.89 -20.16
CA SER A 32 -10.21 11.70 -20.37
C SER A 32 -9.00 11.03 -19.75
N VAL A 33 -7.80 11.45 -20.16
CA VAL A 33 -6.53 11.01 -19.54
C VAL A 33 -6.52 11.34 -18.04
N ALA A 34 -7.02 12.51 -17.66
CA ALA A 34 -7.15 12.89 -16.25
C ALA A 34 -8.10 11.97 -15.46
N ALA A 35 -9.15 11.43 -16.09
CA ALA A 35 -10.02 10.44 -15.44
C ALA A 35 -9.25 9.16 -15.13
N VAL A 36 -8.47 8.64 -16.09
CA VAL A 36 -7.61 7.46 -15.90
C VAL A 36 -6.67 7.64 -14.70
N PHE A 37 -5.98 8.79 -14.62
CA PHE A 37 -5.09 9.07 -13.50
C PHE A 37 -5.82 9.19 -12.16
N ASN A 38 -6.98 9.84 -12.13
CA ASN A 38 -7.78 9.97 -10.91
C ASN A 38 -8.26 8.59 -10.42
N ASP A 39 -8.74 7.75 -11.33
CA ASP A 39 -9.22 6.40 -11.01
C ASP A 39 -8.06 5.53 -10.49
N ALA A 40 -6.90 5.57 -11.14
CA ALA A 40 -5.72 4.84 -10.68
C ALA A 40 -5.25 5.27 -9.27
N ILE A 41 -5.27 6.57 -8.97
CA ILE A 41 -4.94 7.10 -7.63
C ILE A 41 -5.99 6.67 -6.60
N ALA A 42 -7.27 6.70 -6.96
CA ALA A 42 -8.36 6.28 -6.09
C ALA A 42 -8.25 4.78 -5.75
N ASP A 43 -7.97 3.94 -6.75
CA ASP A 43 -7.76 2.51 -6.58
C ASP A 43 -6.56 2.20 -5.69
N LYS A 44 -5.44 2.90 -5.90
CA LYS A 44 -4.26 2.79 -5.03
C LYS A 44 -4.60 3.15 -3.58
N ARG A 45 -5.27 4.28 -3.36
CA ARG A 45 -5.71 4.70 -2.01
C ARG A 45 -6.59 3.64 -1.35
N LEU A 46 -7.50 3.04 -2.10
CA LEU A 46 -8.40 2.01 -1.59
C LEU A 46 -7.63 0.72 -1.24
N ALA A 47 -6.68 0.32 -2.07
CA ALA A 47 -5.79 -0.82 -1.80
C ALA A 47 -4.96 -0.59 -0.53
N ASP A 48 -4.35 0.59 -0.39
CA ASP A 48 -3.56 0.96 0.79
C ASP A 48 -4.41 0.95 2.07
N GLN A 49 -5.63 1.50 2.00
CA GLN A 49 -6.58 1.48 3.12
C GLN A 49 -6.97 0.06 3.52
N ARG A 50 -7.23 -0.82 2.55
CA ARG A 50 -7.53 -2.24 2.81
C ARG A 50 -6.35 -2.97 3.43
N ALA A 51 -5.14 -2.74 2.93
CA ALA A 51 -3.92 -3.33 3.49
C ALA A 51 -3.73 -2.90 4.95
N LEU A 52 -3.86 -1.59 5.24
CA LEU A 52 -3.77 -1.08 6.61
C LEU A 52 -4.88 -1.61 7.51
N ALA A 53 -6.12 -1.75 7.00
CA ALA A 53 -7.22 -2.32 7.76
C ALA A 53 -6.96 -3.79 8.13
N LEU A 54 -6.46 -4.59 7.19
CA LEU A 54 -6.07 -5.97 7.44
C LEU A 54 -4.93 -6.06 8.47
N LEU A 55 -3.91 -5.22 8.35
CA LEU A 55 -2.81 -5.16 9.34
C LEU A 55 -3.33 -4.80 10.73
N ARG A 56 -4.22 -3.82 10.85
CA ARG A 56 -4.82 -3.42 12.13
C ARG A 56 -5.72 -4.50 12.72
N GLU A 57 -6.47 -5.22 11.91
CA GLU A 57 -7.28 -6.36 12.36
C GLU A 57 -6.39 -7.48 12.90
N ARG A 58 -5.33 -7.85 12.16
CA ARG A 58 -4.36 -8.86 12.63
C ARG A 58 -3.64 -8.42 13.89
N ALA A 59 -3.28 -7.15 14.01
CA ALA A 59 -2.67 -6.60 15.22
C ALA A 59 -3.62 -6.65 16.43
N ARG A 60 -4.92 -6.41 16.25
CA ARG A 60 -5.92 -6.56 17.33
C ARG A 60 -6.08 -7.99 17.81
N GLN A 61 -5.91 -8.97 16.92
CA GLN A 61 -5.96 -10.39 17.24
C GLN A 61 -4.62 -10.95 17.72
N ALA A 62 -3.54 -10.16 17.65
CA ALA A 62 -2.24 -10.59 18.12
C ALA A 62 -2.23 -10.66 19.65
N ASP A 63 -1.75 -11.77 20.19
CA ASP A 63 -1.43 -11.91 21.62
C ASP A 63 0.05 -11.51 21.82
N PRO A 64 0.33 -10.32 22.40
CA PRO A 64 1.69 -9.85 22.60
C PRO A 64 2.50 -10.79 23.51
N ALA A 65 1.84 -11.46 24.47
CA ALA A 65 2.50 -12.37 25.39
C ALA A 65 2.91 -13.68 24.67
N ARG A 66 2.11 -14.16 23.71
CA ARG A 66 2.49 -15.29 22.85
C ARG A 66 3.69 -14.95 21.98
N VAL A 67 3.72 -13.74 21.40
CA VAL A 67 4.86 -13.28 20.59
C VAL A 67 6.12 -13.17 21.44
N ALA A 68 6.04 -12.59 22.64
CA ALA A 68 7.18 -12.50 23.55
C ALA A 68 7.74 -13.88 23.95
N ARG A 69 6.86 -14.85 24.25
CA ARG A 69 7.28 -16.24 24.53
C ARG A 69 7.95 -16.90 23.32
N MET A 70 7.43 -16.66 22.12
CA MET A 70 8.02 -17.18 20.89
C MET A 70 9.40 -16.58 20.63
N MET A 71 9.55 -15.26 20.73
CA MET A 71 10.83 -14.58 20.57
C MET A 71 11.86 -15.04 21.60
N ALA A 72 11.47 -15.20 22.87
CA ALA A 72 12.34 -15.74 23.91
C ALA A 72 12.74 -17.20 23.67
N HIS A 73 11.93 -17.99 22.97
CA HIS A 73 12.31 -19.35 22.56
C HIS A 73 13.29 -19.31 21.37
N VAL A 74 13.02 -18.49 20.36
CA VAL A 74 13.89 -18.32 19.18
C VAL A 74 15.26 -17.78 19.60
N ASN A 75 15.33 -16.76 20.45
CA ASN A 75 16.60 -16.21 20.93
C ASN A 75 17.42 -17.24 21.72
N ARG A 76 16.76 -18.11 22.51
CA ARG A 76 17.45 -19.23 23.16
C ARG A 76 18.05 -20.21 22.15
N GLN A 77 17.30 -20.57 21.10
CA GLN A 77 17.81 -21.45 20.05
C GLN A 77 18.97 -20.82 19.26
N LEU A 78 18.90 -19.51 18.99
CA LEU A 78 19.98 -18.77 18.33
C LEU A 78 21.24 -18.76 19.19
N ALA A 79 21.11 -18.49 20.48
CA ALA A 79 22.22 -18.52 21.43
C ALA A 79 22.86 -19.92 21.56
N GLU A 80 22.05 -20.98 21.61
CA GLU A 80 22.51 -22.37 21.63
C GLU A 80 23.28 -22.75 20.35
N GLN A 81 22.96 -22.12 19.22
CA GLN A 81 23.63 -22.33 17.94
C GLN A 81 24.78 -21.34 17.68
N GLY A 82 25.09 -20.46 18.64
CA GLY A 82 26.20 -19.49 18.55
C GLY A 82 25.90 -18.25 17.71
N PHE A 83 24.64 -17.99 17.39
CA PHE A 83 24.20 -16.77 16.71
C PHE A 83 23.79 -15.69 17.71
N PRO A 84 24.04 -14.40 17.41
CA PRO A 84 23.59 -13.31 18.27
C PRO A 84 22.06 -13.27 18.36
N GLU A 85 21.53 -12.82 19.50
CA GLU A 85 20.08 -12.66 19.69
C GLU A 85 19.50 -11.68 18.67
N ALA A 86 18.26 -11.95 18.23
CA ALA A 86 17.53 -10.99 17.40
C ALA A 86 17.02 -9.86 18.29
N SER A 87 17.68 -8.69 18.22
CA SER A 87 17.20 -7.46 18.86
C SER A 87 15.89 -7.03 18.19
N GLY A 88 14.78 -7.17 18.90
CA GLY A 88 13.52 -6.53 18.53
C GLY A 88 13.44 -5.16 19.20
N GLU A 89 13.61 -4.09 18.43
CA GLU A 89 13.09 -2.76 18.77
C GLU A 89 11.58 -2.69 18.57
#